data_AF-A0A424Y2P0-F1
#
_entry.id   AF-A0A424Y2P0-F1
#
_cell.length_a   1.000
_cell.length_b   1.000
_cell.length_c   1.000
_cell.angle_alpha   90.00
_cell.angle_beta   90.00
_cell.angle_gamma   90.00
#
_symmetry.space_group_name_H-M   'P 1'
#
loop_
_entity.id
_entity.type
_entity.pdbx_description
1 polymer ?
#
loop_
_entity_poly.entity_id
_entity_poly.type
_entity_poly.pdbx_seq_one_letter_code
_entity_poly.pdbx_strand_id
1 'polypeptide(L)'
;MKRHVVQGMIYAVDHMNLEYAVCSIEQITYEDESFVYTFKPHYNIIKLCDPSFFQGIPGLNLDLQKEMYTRENKTPTFIYERTPQENREDLWDLLDEVGMEYLDKLEWLIRTDKVYTGDRLIVKRHKAPAAKNNLDEIVFGDVIRIRTIDDFCKTYFEKLKVLLTIITTGANLEADDMTINAENREAIFRIVHHLFKSEYLKRKDKQKKGIEEARKNKVYKGRKKIKVSKPKLEEVMGKMNKGEITAKEAAALLGLGSVSTLYRRIKEFREGEN
;
A
#
# COMPACT_ATOMS: atom_id res chain seq x y z
N MET A 1 -0.47 16.27 31.02
CA MET A 1 -1.64 16.16 30.12
C MET A 1 -1.32 15.07 29.12
N LYS A 2 -1.91 13.87 29.29
CA LYS A 2 -1.64 12.76 28.37
C LYS A 2 -2.37 13.07 27.07
N ARG A 3 -1.68 12.94 25.94
CA ARG A 3 -2.26 13.09 24.61
C ARG A 3 -1.87 11.86 23.82
N HIS A 4 -2.84 11.26 23.15
CA HIS A 4 -2.56 10.22 22.16
C HIS A 4 -2.26 10.91 20.84
N VAL A 5 -1.12 10.59 20.24
CA VAL A 5 -0.68 11.21 18.99
C VAL A 5 -0.42 10.13 17.97
N VAL A 6 -1.09 10.24 16.82
CA VAL A 6 -0.89 9.37 15.67
C VAL A 6 -0.40 10.24 14.51
N GLN A 7 0.70 9.83 13.88
CA GLN A 7 1.30 10.55 12.77
C GLN A 7 1.41 9.64 11.54
N GLY A 8 0.97 10.17 10.41
CA GLY A 8 1.01 9.52 9.11
C GLY A 8 1.60 10.42 8.02
N MET A 9 1.90 9.80 6.90
CA MET A 9 2.27 10.45 5.64
C MET A 9 1.32 9.95 4.57
N ILE A 10 0.63 10.88 3.90
CA ILE A 10 -0.23 10.60 2.78
C ILE A 10 0.64 10.54 1.52
N TYR A 11 0.56 9.42 0.82
CA TYR A 11 1.20 9.22 -0.47
C TYR A 11 0.17 9.16 -1.59
N ALA A 12 0.43 9.86 -2.69
CA ALA A 12 -0.26 9.63 -3.96
C ALA A 12 0.49 8.56 -4.77
N VAL A 13 -0.23 7.63 -5.38
CA VAL A 13 0.36 6.50 -6.12
C VAL A 13 0.01 6.60 -7.60
N ASP A 14 1.03 6.69 -8.46
CA ASP A 14 0.81 6.80 -9.91
C ASP A 14 0.45 5.45 -10.57
N HIS A 15 0.34 5.43 -11.91
CA HIS A 15 0.06 4.22 -12.69
C HIS A 15 1.27 3.26 -12.86
N MET A 16 2.47 3.70 -12.46
CA MET A 16 3.70 2.91 -12.44
C MET A 16 4.05 2.42 -11.03
N ASN A 17 3.19 2.68 -10.04
CA ASN A 17 3.35 2.42 -8.61
C ASN A 17 4.53 3.19 -7.97
N LEU A 18 4.78 4.41 -8.43
CA LEU A 18 5.61 5.39 -7.74
C LEU A 18 4.76 6.11 -6.69
N GLU A 19 5.33 6.31 -5.52
CA GLU A 19 4.68 6.95 -4.38
C GLU A 19 5.21 8.37 -4.19
N TYR A 20 4.31 9.32 -4.02
CA TYR A 20 4.59 10.74 -3.89
C TYR A 20 4.17 11.19 -2.49
N ALA A 21 5.11 11.61 -1.64
CA ALA A 21 4.82 12.04 -0.26
C ALA A 21 4.16 13.43 -0.26
N VAL A 22 2.85 13.48 -0.47
CA VAL A 22 2.11 14.72 -0.76
C VAL A 22 1.68 15.49 0.49
N CYS A 23 1.55 14.85 1.66
CA CYS A 23 1.07 15.55 2.85
C CYS A 23 1.40 14.78 4.14
N SER A 24 1.94 15.46 5.15
CA SER A 24 2.01 14.92 6.51
C SER A 24 0.66 15.09 7.20
N ILE A 25 0.21 14.08 7.93
CA ILE A 25 -1.02 14.14 8.72
C ILE A 25 -0.75 13.75 10.18
N GLU A 26 -1.32 14.50 11.10
CA GLU A 26 -1.25 14.23 12.54
C GLU A 26 -2.65 14.28 13.13
N GLN A 27 -2.93 13.33 14.02
CA GLN A 27 -4.09 13.34 14.89
C GLN A 27 -3.60 13.44 16.34
N ILE A 28 -4.17 14.39 17.09
CA ILE A 28 -4.00 14.50 18.53
C ILE A 28 -5.37 14.26 19.17
N THR A 29 -5.45 13.28 20.06
CA THR A 29 -6.63 13.02 20.89
C THR A 29 -6.30 13.32 22.35
N TYR A 30 -7.16 14.10 23.00
CA TYR A 30 -7.03 14.55 24.38
C TYR A 30 -7.84 13.66 25.35
N GLU A 31 -7.62 13.84 26.65
CA GLU A 31 -8.29 13.06 27.71
C GLU A 31 -9.81 13.31 27.77
N ASP A 32 -10.28 14.47 27.30
CA ASP A 32 -11.71 14.83 27.23
C ASP A 32 -12.38 14.34 25.94
N GLU A 33 -11.74 13.40 25.23
CA GLU A 33 -12.16 12.86 23.94
C GLU A 33 -12.19 13.88 22.79
N SER A 34 -11.81 15.14 23.04
CA SER A 34 -11.59 16.10 21.96
C SER A 34 -10.40 15.67 21.11
N PHE A 35 -10.45 16.02 19.82
CA PHE A 35 -9.39 15.65 18.88
C PHE A 35 -9.16 16.71 17.82
N VAL A 36 -7.94 16.75 17.31
CA VAL A 36 -7.53 17.67 16.25
C VAL A 36 -6.76 16.91 15.17
N TYR A 37 -7.16 17.10 13.91
CA TYR A 37 -6.39 16.68 12.75
C TYR A 37 -5.63 17.87 12.17
N THR A 38 -4.36 17.66 11.87
CA THR A 38 -3.48 18.63 11.22
C THR A 38 -2.90 18.03 9.95
N PHE A 39 -3.14 18.68 8.81
CA PHE A 39 -2.56 18.33 7.52
C PHE A 39 -1.50 19.36 7.15
N LYS A 40 -0.32 18.92 6.70
CA LYS A 40 0.77 19.77 6.19
C LYS A 40 1.13 19.32 4.77
N PRO A 41 0.54 19.95 3.74
CA PRO A 41 0.80 19.58 2.35
C PRO A 41 2.24 19.88 1.93
N HIS A 42 2.83 18.98 1.16
CA HIS A 42 4.16 19.13 0.59
C HIS A 42 4.06 19.65 -0.84
N TYR A 43 3.86 20.96 -1.00
CA TYR A 43 3.65 21.59 -2.31
C TYR A 43 4.78 21.34 -3.31
N ASN A 44 6.02 21.22 -2.82
CA ASN A 44 7.19 20.87 -3.61
C ASN A 44 7.10 19.47 -4.26
N ILE A 45 6.30 18.56 -3.68
CA ILE A 45 6.03 17.22 -4.20
C ILE A 45 4.71 17.18 -4.96
N ILE A 46 3.66 17.84 -4.44
CA ILE A 46 2.35 17.93 -5.10
C ILE A 46 2.49 18.46 -6.54
N LYS A 47 3.35 19.45 -6.77
CA LYS A 47 3.60 20.00 -8.12
C LYS A 47 4.19 18.99 -9.11
N LEU A 48 4.73 17.88 -8.63
CA LEU A 48 5.27 16.80 -9.47
C LEU A 48 4.19 15.79 -9.88
N CYS A 49 3.03 15.83 -9.25
CA CYS A 49 1.94 14.91 -9.51
C CYS A 49 1.15 15.29 -10.77
N ASP A 50 0.69 14.27 -11.50
CA ASP A 50 -0.17 14.45 -12.67
C ASP A 50 -1.66 14.33 -12.28
N PRO A 51 -2.57 15.15 -12.86
CA PRO A 51 -4.01 15.08 -12.57
C PRO A 51 -4.67 13.72 -12.83
N SER A 52 -4.05 12.85 -13.64
CA SER A 52 -4.53 11.48 -13.89
C SER A 52 -4.53 10.59 -12.65
N PHE A 53 -3.67 10.87 -11.67
CA PHE A 53 -3.60 10.06 -10.43
C PHE A 53 -3.72 10.88 -9.14
N PHE A 54 -3.64 12.21 -9.19
CA PHE A 54 -3.77 13.07 -8.02
C PHE A 54 -4.61 14.31 -8.35
N GLN A 55 -5.77 14.44 -7.70
CA GLN A 55 -6.69 15.57 -7.88
C GLN A 55 -6.79 16.46 -6.63
N GLY A 56 -5.97 16.19 -5.62
CA GLY A 56 -6.01 16.84 -4.31
C GLY A 56 -6.32 15.86 -3.19
N ILE A 57 -6.47 16.40 -1.97
CA ILE A 57 -6.83 15.64 -0.78
C ILE A 57 -8.29 15.98 -0.41
N PRO A 58 -9.21 15.01 -0.39
CA PRO A 58 -10.62 15.24 -0.07
C PRO A 58 -10.84 16.08 1.18
N GLY A 59 -11.61 17.17 1.03
CA GLY A 59 -11.92 18.12 2.10
C GLY A 59 -10.87 19.21 2.35
N LEU A 60 -9.78 19.26 1.57
CA LEU A 60 -8.79 20.34 1.58
C LEU A 60 -8.83 21.14 0.27
N ASN A 61 -8.90 22.47 0.38
CA ASN A 61 -8.69 23.36 -0.76
C ASN A 61 -7.19 23.71 -0.86
N LEU A 62 -6.45 22.97 -1.68
CA LEU A 62 -5.00 23.12 -1.86
C LEU A 62 -4.61 24.35 -2.68
N ASP A 63 -5.53 24.97 -3.42
CA ASP A 63 -5.27 26.19 -4.20
C ASP A 63 -4.89 27.39 -3.32
N LEU A 64 -5.31 27.35 -2.05
CA LEU A 64 -4.98 28.37 -1.05
C LEU A 64 -3.51 28.33 -0.60
N GLN A 65 -2.76 27.28 -0.95
CA GLN A 65 -1.34 27.09 -0.59
C GLN A 65 -1.04 27.30 0.91
N LYS A 66 -1.92 26.86 1.81
CA LYS A 66 -1.70 27.01 3.26
C LYS A 66 -0.63 26.05 3.73
N GLU A 67 0.23 26.52 4.62
CA GLU A 67 1.24 25.68 5.29
C GLU A 67 0.59 24.50 6.04
N MET A 68 -0.57 24.74 6.67
CA MET A 68 -1.31 23.70 7.38
C MET A 68 -2.83 23.90 7.31
N TYR A 69 -3.56 22.79 7.42
CA TYR A 69 -5.01 22.75 7.52
C TYR A 69 -5.39 21.98 8.79
N THR A 70 -6.12 22.63 9.69
CA THR A 70 -6.57 22.03 10.94
C THR A 70 -8.07 21.72 10.90
N ARG A 71 -8.49 20.66 11.59
CA ARG A 71 -9.89 20.33 11.86
C ARG A 71 -10.00 19.94 13.33
N GLU A 72 -10.73 20.74 14.10
CA GLU A 72 -10.97 20.52 15.52
C GLU A 72 -12.32 19.83 15.70
N ASN A 73 -12.35 18.73 16.46
CA ASN A 73 -13.54 17.95 16.80
C ASN A 73 -14.43 17.58 15.60
N LYS A 74 -13.83 17.48 14.41
CA LYS A 74 -14.50 17.13 13.16
C LYS A 74 -13.63 16.19 12.36
N THR A 75 -14.19 15.01 12.06
CA THR A 75 -13.50 14.04 11.20
C THR A 75 -13.37 14.61 9.78
N PRO A 76 -12.15 14.75 9.22
CA PRO A 76 -11.96 15.21 7.85
C PRO A 76 -12.56 14.25 6.83
N THR A 77 -13.04 14.76 5.70
CA THR A 77 -13.62 13.93 4.60
C THR A 77 -12.65 12.82 4.16
N PHE A 78 -11.36 13.15 4.00
CA PHE A 78 -10.32 12.17 3.69
C PHE A 78 -10.29 10.97 4.64
N ILE A 79 -10.47 11.20 5.95
CA ILE A 79 -10.49 10.14 6.95
C ILE A 79 -11.81 9.38 6.89
N TYR A 80 -12.93 10.10 6.95
CA TYR A 80 -14.28 9.54 7.03
C TYR A 80 -14.59 8.54 5.91
N GLU A 81 -14.20 8.85 4.66
CA GLU A 81 -14.47 8.00 3.48
C GLU A 81 -13.64 6.70 3.45
N ARG A 82 -12.60 6.59 4.29
CA ARG A 82 -11.61 5.51 4.23
C ARG A 82 -11.57 4.62 5.46
N THR A 83 -12.34 4.98 6.48
CA THR A 83 -12.37 4.25 7.75
C THR A 83 -13.73 3.60 7.96
N PRO A 84 -13.78 2.41 8.60
CA PRO A 84 -15.03 1.81 9.04
C PRO A 84 -15.87 2.78 9.88
N GLN A 85 -17.20 2.62 9.79
CA GLN A 85 -18.12 3.30 10.69
C GLN A 85 -18.17 2.55 12.03
N GLU A 86 -18.36 3.30 13.11
CA GLU A 86 -18.35 2.76 14.49
C GLU A 86 -19.50 1.79 14.75
N ASN A 87 -20.61 1.92 14.01
CA ASN A 87 -21.81 1.09 14.15
C ASN A 87 -21.81 -0.17 13.25
N ARG A 88 -20.69 -0.51 12.62
CA ARG A 88 -20.57 -1.66 11.72
C ARG A 88 -20.53 -2.97 12.53
N GLU A 89 -21.33 -3.97 12.14
CA GLU A 89 -21.44 -5.25 12.87
C GLU A 89 -20.11 -6.02 12.95
N ASP A 90 -19.34 -6.07 11.86
CA ASP A 90 -18.04 -6.75 11.75
C ASP A 90 -16.84 -5.84 12.13
N LEU A 91 -17.06 -4.73 12.83
CA LEU A 91 -15.98 -3.80 13.21
C LEU A 91 -14.89 -4.47 14.06
N TRP A 92 -15.26 -5.32 15.03
CA TRP A 92 -14.29 -5.95 15.92
C TRP A 92 -13.41 -6.97 15.19
N ASP A 93 -13.97 -7.74 14.26
CA ASP A 93 -13.21 -8.65 13.40
C ASP A 93 -12.20 -7.88 12.55
N LEU A 94 -12.62 -6.74 12.01
CA LEU A 94 -11.74 -5.84 11.25
C LEU A 94 -10.59 -5.29 12.09
N LEU A 95 -10.85 -4.87 13.33
CA LEU A 95 -9.82 -4.37 14.23
C LEU A 95 -8.84 -5.46 14.66
N ASP A 96 -9.33 -6.67 14.91
CA ASP A 96 -8.51 -7.84 15.24
C ASP A 96 -7.57 -8.22 14.07
N GLU A 97 -8.05 -8.16 12.82
CA GLU A 97 -7.24 -8.38 11.61
C GLU A 97 -5.97 -7.49 11.55
N VAL A 98 -6.03 -6.29 12.13
CA VAL A 98 -4.94 -5.30 12.14
C VAL A 98 -4.31 -5.09 13.53
N GLY A 99 -4.70 -5.92 14.51
CA GLY A 99 -4.20 -5.88 15.88
C GLY A 99 -4.48 -4.55 16.60
N MET A 100 -5.71 -4.04 16.50
CA MET A 100 -6.18 -2.82 17.16
C MET A 100 -7.25 -3.17 18.21
N GLU A 101 -7.14 -2.58 19.40
CA GLU A 101 -8.11 -2.80 20.50
C GLU A 101 -9.27 -1.80 20.49
N TYR A 102 -9.12 -0.69 19.77
CA TYR A 102 -10.14 0.33 19.56
C TYR A 102 -9.94 0.99 18.19
N LEU A 103 -10.99 1.61 17.65
CA LEU A 103 -10.92 2.30 16.37
C LEU A 103 -10.30 3.69 16.52
N ASP A 104 -8.98 3.78 16.33
CA ASP A 104 -8.35 5.04 15.92
C ASP A 104 -8.35 5.13 14.39
N LYS A 105 -9.06 6.13 13.85
CA LYS A 105 -9.32 6.26 12.42
C LYS A 105 -8.03 6.50 11.61
N LEU A 106 -7.05 7.23 12.13
CA LEU A 106 -5.78 7.43 11.42
C LEU A 106 -4.88 6.19 11.52
N GLU A 107 -4.81 5.56 12.69
CA GLU A 107 -4.04 4.33 12.91
C GLU A 107 -4.57 3.18 12.04
N TRP A 108 -5.89 3.09 11.88
CA TRP A 108 -6.54 2.15 10.97
C TRP A 108 -5.97 2.26 9.55
N LEU A 109 -5.91 3.48 9.01
CA LEU A 109 -5.39 3.74 7.67
C LEU A 109 -3.90 3.41 7.52
N ILE A 110 -3.13 3.50 8.60
CA ILE A 110 -1.70 3.18 8.63
C ILE A 110 -1.48 1.66 8.64
N ARG A 111 -2.36 0.89 9.29
CA ARG A 111 -2.18 -0.55 9.51
C ARG A 111 -2.84 -1.43 8.46
N THR A 112 -3.85 -0.91 7.75
CA THR A 112 -4.59 -1.68 6.75
C THR A 112 -3.99 -1.53 5.35
N ASP A 113 -4.16 -2.56 4.52
CA ASP A 113 -3.91 -2.53 3.08
C ASP A 113 -5.17 -2.18 2.27
N LYS A 114 -6.30 -1.94 2.94
CA LYS A 114 -7.58 -1.58 2.30
C LYS A 114 -7.46 -0.19 1.67
N VAL A 115 -7.71 -0.13 0.36
CA VAL A 115 -7.61 1.10 -0.44
C VAL A 115 -9.00 1.60 -0.80
N TYR A 116 -9.19 2.92 -0.68
CA TYR A 116 -10.39 3.60 -1.16
C TYR A 116 -10.37 3.68 -2.69
N THR A 117 -11.47 3.30 -3.36
CA THR A 117 -11.51 3.17 -4.82
C THR A 117 -11.63 4.50 -5.56
N GLY A 118 -12.01 5.59 -4.88
CA GLY A 118 -12.25 6.90 -5.49
C GLY A 118 -10.97 7.67 -5.86
N ASP A 119 -9.81 7.28 -5.33
CA ASP A 119 -8.51 7.87 -5.64
C ASP A 119 -7.36 6.89 -5.40
N ARG A 120 -6.12 7.37 -5.54
CA ARG A 120 -4.90 6.58 -5.40
C ARG A 120 -4.05 7.07 -4.24
N LEU A 121 -4.70 7.41 -3.13
CA LEU A 121 -4.04 7.87 -1.91
C LEU A 121 -3.91 6.72 -0.90
N ILE A 122 -2.73 6.60 -0.30
CA ILE A 122 -2.46 5.68 0.81
C ILE A 122 -1.85 6.44 1.98
N VAL A 123 -1.98 5.90 3.19
CA VAL A 123 -1.35 6.47 4.39
C VAL A 123 -0.31 5.49 4.91
N LYS A 124 0.89 5.98 5.21
CA LYS A 124 1.92 5.21 5.90
C LYS A 124 2.29 5.87 7.21
N ARG A 125 2.85 5.10 8.13
CA ARG A 125 3.35 5.63 9.40
C ARG A 125 4.39 6.73 9.16
N HIS A 126 4.24 7.86 9.83
CA HIS A 126 5.27 8.89 9.83
C HIS A 126 6.52 8.37 10.55
N LYS A 127 7.69 8.68 9.99
CA LYS A 127 8.99 8.49 10.65
C LYS A 127 9.75 9.81 10.56
N ALA A 128 10.48 10.14 11.62
CA ALA A 128 11.28 11.35 11.65
C ALA A 128 12.39 11.28 10.57
N PRO A 129 12.66 12.37 9.85
CA PRO A 129 13.73 12.41 8.87
C PRO A 129 15.09 12.23 9.53
N ALA A 130 16.00 11.55 8.85
CA ALA A 130 17.35 11.29 9.33
C ALA A 130 18.39 11.44 8.21
N ALA A 131 19.64 11.66 8.62
CA ALA A 131 20.79 11.49 7.72
C ALA A 131 21.10 9.99 7.60
N LYS A 132 21.08 9.46 6.37
CA LYS A 132 21.23 8.04 6.09
C LYS A 132 22.34 7.81 5.06
N ASN A 133 22.98 6.65 5.12
CA ASN A 133 23.96 6.17 4.14
C ASN A 133 23.47 4.93 3.38
N ASN A 134 22.17 4.65 3.46
CA ASN A 134 21.49 3.55 2.79
C ASN A 134 20.17 4.06 2.17
N LEU A 135 19.50 3.19 1.43
CA LEU A 135 18.27 3.50 0.70
C LEU A 135 17.04 2.81 1.30
N ASP A 136 17.13 2.37 2.55
CA ASP A 136 16.05 1.67 3.21
C ASP A 136 15.06 2.67 3.84
N GLU A 137 13.78 2.40 3.61
CA GLU A 137 12.67 3.15 4.20
C GLU A 137 12.83 4.68 4.08
N ILE A 138 13.09 5.15 2.86
CA ILE A 138 13.25 6.59 2.57
C ILE A 138 11.96 7.32 2.96
N VAL A 139 12.09 8.38 3.75
CA VAL A 139 10.98 9.24 4.16
C VAL A 139 11.21 10.70 3.75
N PHE A 140 10.13 11.48 3.79
CA PHE A 140 10.18 12.90 3.43
C PHE A 140 11.16 13.64 4.33
N GLY A 141 12.06 14.42 3.71
CA GLY A 141 13.06 15.20 4.42
C GLY A 141 14.35 14.47 4.81
N ASP A 142 14.47 13.16 4.53
CA ASP A 142 15.73 12.43 4.72
C ASP A 142 16.88 13.08 3.93
N VAL A 143 18.11 12.95 4.45
CA VAL A 143 19.33 13.34 3.73
C VAL A 143 20.18 12.10 3.50
N ILE A 144 20.21 11.63 2.26
CA ILE A 144 20.93 10.43 1.85
C ILE A 144 22.35 10.83 1.41
N ARG A 145 23.35 10.40 2.18
CA ARG A 145 24.78 10.63 1.93
C ARG A 145 25.44 9.32 1.52
N ILE A 146 25.71 9.19 0.23
CA ILE A 146 26.30 7.98 -0.35
C ILE A 146 27.39 8.39 -1.34
N ARG A 147 28.30 7.48 -1.68
CA ARG A 147 29.33 7.79 -2.68
C ARG A 147 28.72 7.88 -4.08
N THR A 148 28.03 6.82 -4.48
CA THR A 148 27.29 6.73 -5.75
C THR A 148 26.04 5.88 -5.55
N ILE A 149 25.01 6.14 -6.36
CA ILE A 149 23.80 5.30 -6.39
C ILE A 149 24.09 3.91 -6.95
N ASP A 150 25.11 3.79 -7.81
CA ASP A 150 25.43 2.54 -8.50
C ASP A 150 25.79 1.41 -7.52
N ASP A 151 26.26 1.74 -6.31
CA ASP A 151 26.54 0.77 -5.25
C ASP A 151 25.29 0.01 -4.76
N PHE A 152 24.09 0.57 -5.00
CA PHE A 152 22.82 0.03 -4.53
C PHE A 152 21.93 -0.53 -5.64
N CYS A 153 22.35 -0.43 -6.91
CA CYS A 153 21.52 -0.75 -8.06
C CYS A 153 22.23 -1.71 -9.01
N LYS A 154 21.57 -2.82 -9.38
CA LYS A 154 22.14 -3.80 -10.33
C LYS A 154 21.77 -3.49 -11.76
N THR A 155 20.67 -2.76 -11.96
CA THR A 155 20.16 -2.43 -13.29
C THR A 155 19.89 -0.94 -13.43
N TYR A 156 19.97 -0.45 -14.67
CA TYR A 156 19.60 0.93 -15.00
C TYR A 156 18.16 1.30 -14.59
N PHE A 157 17.25 0.33 -14.68
CA PHE A 157 15.86 0.54 -14.26
C PHE A 157 15.71 0.69 -12.75
N GLU A 158 16.46 -0.08 -11.96
CA GLU A 158 16.52 0.09 -10.50
C GLU A 158 17.10 1.45 -10.16
N LYS A 159 18.17 1.88 -10.84
CA LYS A 159 18.76 3.23 -10.66
C LYS A 159 17.73 4.34 -10.87
N LEU A 160 16.99 4.29 -11.99
CA LEU A 160 15.92 5.26 -12.28
C LEU A 160 14.80 5.20 -11.22
N LYS A 161 14.42 4.00 -10.78
CA LYS A 161 13.38 3.82 -9.77
C LYS A 161 13.79 4.39 -8.41
N VAL A 162 15.03 4.14 -7.98
CA VAL A 162 15.60 4.68 -6.75
C VAL A 162 15.65 6.19 -6.80
N LEU A 163 16.15 6.76 -7.90
CA LEU A 163 16.18 8.20 -8.12
C LEU A 163 14.79 8.82 -7.99
N LEU A 164 13.80 8.24 -8.67
CA LEU A 164 12.43 8.69 -8.54
C LEU A 164 11.91 8.55 -7.13
N THR A 165 12.21 7.46 -6.44
CA THR A 165 11.79 7.26 -5.03
C THR A 165 12.31 8.37 -4.13
N ILE A 166 13.59 8.76 -4.26
CA ILE A 166 14.18 9.88 -3.52
C ILE A 166 13.45 11.19 -3.86
N ILE A 167 13.26 11.45 -5.15
CA ILE A 167 12.62 12.66 -5.67
C ILE A 167 11.17 12.80 -5.21
N THR A 168 10.34 11.77 -5.43
CA THR A 168 8.89 11.80 -5.17
C THR A 168 8.57 11.67 -3.68
N THR A 169 9.45 11.06 -2.90
CA THR A 169 9.34 11.07 -1.43
C THR A 169 9.76 12.40 -0.84
N GLY A 170 10.50 13.24 -1.57
CA GLY A 170 11.00 14.52 -1.08
C GLY A 170 12.22 14.42 -0.17
N ALA A 171 12.98 13.31 -0.27
CA ALA A 171 14.29 13.18 0.34
C ALA A 171 15.35 13.94 -0.48
N ASN A 172 16.45 14.28 0.17
CA ASN A 172 17.63 14.89 -0.44
C ASN A 172 18.72 13.84 -0.67
N LEU A 173 19.50 14.03 -1.71
CA LEU A 173 20.65 13.19 -2.04
C LEU A 173 21.92 14.05 -2.11
N GLU A 174 22.96 13.59 -1.43
CA GLU A 174 24.31 14.10 -1.48
C GLU A 174 25.22 12.93 -1.89
N ALA A 175 25.50 12.83 -3.20
CA ALA A 175 26.45 11.87 -3.77
C ALA A 175 27.61 12.59 -4.46
N ASP A 176 28.72 11.88 -4.68
CA ASP A 176 29.94 12.46 -5.28
C ASP A 176 29.67 13.03 -6.69
N ASP A 177 28.79 12.35 -7.44
CA ASP A 177 28.50 12.65 -8.84
C ASP A 177 27.18 13.42 -9.04
N MET A 178 26.33 13.51 -8.03
CA MET A 178 24.99 14.10 -8.15
C MET A 178 24.41 14.54 -6.82
N THR A 179 23.66 15.64 -6.85
CA THR A 179 22.87 16.12 -5.72
C THR A 179 21.40 16.28 -6.10
N ILE A 180 20.51 15.97 -5.17
CA ILE A 180 19.07 16.19 -5.32
C ILE A 180 18.60 16.99 -4.11
N ASN A 181 18.04 18.17 -4.33
CA ASN A 181 17.56 19.08 -3.29
C ASN A 181 16.30 19.83 -3.76
N ALA A 182 15.76 20.73 -2.94
CA ALA A 182 14.55 21.47 -3.28
C ALA A 182 14.64 22.31 -4.57
N GLU A 183 15.82 22.79 -4.92
CA GLU A 183 16.04 23.69 -6.05
C GLU A 183 16.05 22.95 -7.38
N ASN A 184 16.71 21.78 -7.44
CA ASN A 184 16.89 21.02 -8.68
C ASN A 184 15.90 19.87 -8.86
N ARG A 185 15.17 19.48 -7.80
CA ARG A 185 14.28 18.30 -7.77
C ARG A 185 13.29 18.26 -8.92
N GLU A 186 12.67 19.39 -9.26
CA GLU A 186 11.68 19.44 -10.34
C GLU A 186 12.30 19.21 -11.72
N ALA A 187 13.46 19.82 -11.99
CA ALA A 187 14.16 19.65 -13.26
C ALA A 187 14.65 18.20 -13.43
N ILE A 188 15.25 17.64 -12.39
CA ILE A 188 15.72 16.24 -12.38
C ILE A 188 14.52 15.30 -12.50
N PHE A 189 13.42 15.55 -11.79
CA PHE A 189 12.19 14.76 -11.90
C PHE A 189 11.73 14.64 -13.34
N ARG A 190 11.61 15.74 -14.09
CA ARG A 190 11.12 15.73 -15.48
C ARG A 190 11.95 14.80 -16.37
N ILE A 191 13.29 14.84 -16.23
CA ILE A 191 14.22 14.02 -17.01
C ILE A 191 14.13 12.55 -16.59
N VAL A 192 14.33 12.27 -15.30
CA VAL A 192 14.37 10.89 -14.78
C VAL A 192 13.01 10.20 -14.96
N HIS A 193 11.91 10.91 -14.73
CA HIS A 193 10.55 10.40 -14.91
C HIS A 193 10.27 10.04 -16.37
N HIS A 194 10.70 10.87 -17.33
CA HIS A 194 10.57 10.54 -18.75
C HIS A 194 11.34 9.27 -19.13
N LEU A 195 12.60 9.17 -18.68
CA LEU A 195 13.45 7.99 -18.93
C LEU A 195 12.84 6.73 -18.31
N PHE A 196 12.37 6.83 -17.05
CA PHE A 196 11.74 5.72 -16.35
C PHE A 196 10.44 5.27 -17.02
N LYS A 197 9.57 6.21 -17.40
CA LYS A 197 8.31 5.92 -18.10
C LYS A 197 8.55 5.18 -19.41
N SER A 198 9.53 5.64 -20.20
CA SER A 198 9.92 4.98 -21.46
C SER A 198 10.38 3.55 -21.22
N GLU A 199 11.25 3.34 -20.23
CA GLU A 199 11.78 2.02 -19.90
C GLU A 199 10.72 1.08 -19.30
N TYR A 200 9.82 1.62 -18.47
CA TYR A 200 8.68 0.91 -17.91
C TYR A 200 7.73 0.40 -18.99
N LEU A 201 7.37 1.25 -19.97
CA LEU A 201 6.52 0.86 -21.08
C LEU A 201 7.17 -0.21 -21.96
N LYS A 202 8.47 -0.09 -22.25
CA LYS A 202 9.23 -1.13 -22.98
C LYS A 202 9.23 -2.47 -22.25
N ARG A 203 9.44 -2.47 -20.93
CA ARG A 203 9.35 -3.68 -20.10
C ARG A 203 7.97 -4.30 -20.15
N LYS A 204 6.91 -3.49 -20.02
CA LYS A 204 5.51 -3.94 -20.07
C LYS A 204 5.15 -4.54 -21.43
N ASP A 205 5.62 -3.94 -22.53
CA ASP A 205 5.40 -4.47 -23.89
C ASP A 205 6.11 -5.82 -24.08
N LYS A 206 7.38 -5.94 -23.66
CA LYS A 206 8.11 -7.21 -23.69
C LYS A 206 7.41 -8.29 -22.86
N GLN A 207 6.94 -7.94 -21.66
CA GLN A 207 6.18 -8.86 -20.81
C GLN A 207 4.89 -9.31 -21.50
N LYS A 208 4.14 -8.37 -22.11
CA LYS A 208 2.92 -8.67 -22.85
C LYS A 208 3.18 -9.65 -24.00
N LYS A 209 4.22 -9.40 -24.81
CA LYS A 209 4.65 -10.30 -25.90
C LYS A 209 5.01 -11.70 -25.39
N GLY A 210 5.77 -11.79 -24.30
CA GLY A 210 6.11 -13.08 -23.68
C GLY A 210 4.88 -13.81 -23.13
N ILE A 211 3.90 -13.08 -22.57
CA ILE A 211 2.62 -13.68 -22.14
C ILE A 211 1.83 -14.20 -23.35
N GLU A 212 1.75 -13.45 -24.43
CA GLU A 212 1.06 -13.87 -25.66
C GLU A 212 1.71 -15.12 -26.27
N GLU A 213 3.03 -15.19 -26.31
CA GLU A 213 3.78 -16.37 -26.76
C GLU A 213 3.55 -17.57 -25.86
N ALA A 214 3.62 -17.40 -24.54
CA ALA A 214 3.33 -18.47 -23.58
C ALA A 214 1.86 -18.94 -23.63
N ARG A 215 0.91 -18.07 -23.98
CA ARG A 215 -0.48 -18.44 -24.27
C ARG A 215 -0.60 -19.28 -25.53
N LYS A 216 0.07 -18.88 -26.63
CA LYS A 216 0.14 -19.69 -27.86
C LYS A 216 0.73 -21.07 -27.59
N ASN A 217 1.76 -21.14 -26.75
CA ASN A 217 2.43 -22.39 -26.35
C ASN A 217 1.67 -23.15 -25.24
N LYS A 218 0.45 -22.75 -24.87
CA LYS A 218 -0.40 -23.39 -23.83
C LYS A 218 0.31 -23.63 -22.48
N VAL A 219 1.26 -22.77 -22.12
CA VAL A 219 2.03 -22.87 -20.87
C VAL A 219 1.16 -22.58 -19.64
N TYR A 220 0.20 -21.66 -19.78
CA TYR A 220 -0.71 -21.27 -18.69
C TYR A 220 -1.74 -22.38 -18.39
N LYS A 221 -1.46 -23.21 -17.39
CA LYS A 221 -2.37 -24.27 -16.90
C LYS A 221 -3.21 -23.85 -15.68
N GLY A 222 -3.30 -22.54 -15.41
CA GLY A 222 -3.97 -21.98 -14.23
C GLY A 222 -3.21 -22.24 -12.92
N ARG A 223 -3.82 -21.86 -11.79
CA ARG A 223 -3.27 -22.13 -10.45
C ARG A 223 -3.21 -23.64 -10.24
N LYS A 224 -2.03 -24.18 -9.90
CA LYS A 224 -1.90 -25.59 -9.48
C LYS A 224 -2.87 -25.85 -8.33
N LYS A 225 -3.69 -26.89 -8.45
CA LYS A 225 -4.65 -27.27 -7.40
C LYS A 225 -3.91 -27.56 -6.10
N ILE A 226 -4.48 -27.15 -4.96
CA ILE A 226 -3.99 -27.52 -3.64
C ILE A 226 -4.08 -29.05 -3.53
N LYS A 227 -2.95 -29.70 -3.26
CA LYS A 227 -2.92 -31.16 -3.08
C LYS A 227 -3.55 -31.49 -1.74
N VAL A 228 -4.74 -32.06 -1.80
CA VAL A 228 -5.39 -32.68 -0.64
C VAL A 228 -5.10 -34.18 -0.67
N SER A 229 -4.59 -34.71 0.44
CA SER A 229 -4.38 -36.15 0.61
C SER A 229 -5.72 -36.88 0.61
N LYS A 230 -5.87 -37.91 -0.23
CA LYS A 230 -7.11 -38.71 -0.34
C LYS A 230 -7.55 -39.32 1.01
N PRO A 231 -6.66 -40.00 1.77
CA PRO A 231 -7.01 -40.52 3.10
C PRO A 231 -7.51 -39.47 4.08
N LYS A 232 -6.89 -38.28 4.10
CA LYS A 232 -7.34 -37.19 4.98
C LYS A 232 -8.70 -36.64 4.55
N LEU A 233 -8.98 -36.61 3.24
CA LEU A 233 -10.27 -36.17 2.73
C LEU A 233 -11.38 -37.14 3.13
N GLU A 234 -11.14 -38.45 3.04
CA GLU A 234 -12.08 -39.50 3.49
C GLU A 234 -12.35 -39.43 4.99
N GLU A 235 -11.31 -39.27 5.81
CA GLU A 235 -11.45 -39.12 7.27
C GLU A 235 -12.32 -37.90 7.62
N VAL A 236 -12.02 -36.75 7.01
CA VAL A 236 -12.76 -35.50 7.24
C VAL A 236 -14.20 -35.60 6.72
N MET A 237 -14.43 -36.26 5.58
CA MET A 237 -15.78 -36.54 5.08
C MET A 237 -16.58 -37.45 6.02
N GLY A 238 -15.94 -38.47 6.62
CA GLY A 238 -16.55 -39.35 7.59
C GLY A 238 -17.00 -38.62 8.85
N LYS A 239 -16.12 -37.79 9.42
CA LYS A 239 -16.44 -36.95 10.59
C LYS A 239 -17.55 -35.93 10.28
N MET A 240 -17.52 -35.33 9.08
CA MET A 240 -18.54 -34.37 8.65
C MET A 240 -19.91 -35.03 8.43
N ASN A 241 -19.96 -36.23 7.85
CA ASN A 241 -21.22 -36.99 7.66
C ASN A 241 -21.84 -37.43 8.99
N LYS A 242 -21.03 -37.68 10.03
CA LYS A 242 -21.48 -37.98 11.40
C LYS A 242 -21.90 -36.73 12.18
N GLY A 243 -21.69 -35.54 11.62
CA GLY A 243 -21.97 -34.27 12.30
C GLY A 243 -20.96 -33.88 13.39
N GLU A 244 -19.80 -34.55 13.44
CA GLU A 244 -18.76 -34.31 14.46
C GLU A 244 -17.97 -33.01 14.23
N ILE A 245 -17.95 -32.52 12.98
CA ILE A 245 -17.27 -31.28 12.57
C ILE A 245 -18.11 -30.52 11.56
N THR A 246 -18.03 -29.19 11.60
CA THR A 246 -18.69 -28.29 10.64
C THR A 246 -17.92 -28.21 9.32
N ALA A 247 -18.58 -27.78 8.25
CA ALA A 247 -17.94 -27.58 6.95
C ALA A 247 -16.79 -26.53 6.97
N LYS A 248 -16.86 -25.57 7.91
CA LYS A 248 -15.81 -24.56 8.12
C LYS A 248 -14.58 -25.17 8.78
N GLU A 249 -14.77 -26.01 9.80
CA GLU A 249 -13.70 -26.75 10.48
C GLU A 249 -13.07 -27.80 9.56
N ALA A 250 -13.89 -28.50 8.76
CA ALA A 250 -13.42 -29.45 7.76
C ALA A 250 -12.53 -28.79 6.69
N ALA A 251 -12.89 -27.58 6.24
CA ALA A 251 -12.06 -26.80 5.31
C ALA A 251 -10.72 -26.40 5.95
N ALA A 252 -10.74 -25.95 7.21
CA ALA A 252 -9.53 -25.60 7.96
C ALA A 252 -8.59 -26.80 8.17
N LEU A 253 -9.13 -27.96 8.57
CA LEU A 253 -8.38 -29.21 8.77
C LEU A 253 -7.66 -29.70 7.50
N LEU A 254 -8.24 -29.43 6.33
CA LEU A 254 -7.67 -29.80 5.04
C LEU A 254 -6.78 -28.70 4.43
N GLY A 255 -6.55 -27.60 5.15
CA GLY A 255 -5.78 -26.46 4.66
C GLY A 255 -6.42 -25.77 3.45
N LEU A 256 -7.74 -25.82 3.34
CA LEU A 256 -8.50 -25.22 2.25
C LEU A 256 -8.96 -23.83 2.65
N GLY A 257 -8.66 -22.84 1.80
CA GLY A 257 -9.03 -21.45 2.07
C GLY A 257 -10.52 -21.12 1.96
N SER A 258 -11.38 -22.08 1.58
CA SER A 258 -12.83 -21.86 1.56
C SER A 258 -13.64 -23.14 1.60
N VAL A 259 -14.85 -23.05 2.16
CA VAL A 259 -15.86 -24.12 2.17
C VAL A 259 -16.27 -24.51 0.74
N SER A 260 -16.31 -23.58 -0.20
CA SER A 260 -16.56 -23.88 -1.63
C SER A 260 -15.47 -24.77 -2.23
N THR A 261 -14.21 -24.60 -1.79
CA THR A 261 -13.10 -25.46 -2.21
C THR A 261 -13.24 -26.87 -1.66
N LEU A 262 -13.74 -27.01 -0.42
CA LEU A 262 -14.04 -28.30 0.20
C LEU A 262 -15.09 -29.07 -0.61
N TYR A 263 -16.26 -28.47 -0.86
CA TYR A 263 -17.33 -29.13 -1.62
C TYR A 263 -16.91 -29.49 -3.04
N ARG A 264 -16.14 -28.62 -3.72
CA ARG A 264 -15.57 -28.94 -5.03
C ARG A 264 -14.65 -30.17 -4.95
N ARG A 265 -13.86 -30.31 -3.89
CA ARG A 265 -12.95 -31.45 -3.71
C ARG A 265 -13.70 -32.74 -3.39
N ILE A 266 -14.74 -32.67 -2.57
CA ILE A 266 -15.64 -33.79 -2.28
C ILE A 266 -16.34 -34.27 -3.56
N LYS A 267 -16.82 -33.34 -4.40
CA LYS A 267 -17.41 -33.66 -5.70
C LYS A 267 -16.40 -34.35 -6.62
N GLU A 268 -15.20 -33.77 -6.78
CA GLU A 268 -14.12 -34.37 -7.58
C GLU A 268 -13.67 -35.75 -7.07
N PHE A 269 -13.72 -35.98 -5.75
CA PHE A 269 -13.39 -37.26 -5.15
C PHE A 269 -14.45 -38.32 -5.50
N ARG A 270 -15.74 -37.99 -5.33
CA ARG A 270 -16.87 -38.86 -5.68
C ARG A 270 -16.95 -39.17 -7.18
N GLU A 271 -16.60 -38.21 -8.04
CA GLU A 271 -16.60 -38.39 -9.49
C GLU A 271 -15.38 -39.21 -9.99
N GLY A 272 -14.30 -39.28 -9.22
CA GLY A 272 -13.10 -40.05 -9.57
C GLY A 272 -13.05 -41.47 -8.99
N GLU A 273 -14.10 -41.91 -8.28
CA GLU A 273 -14.31 -43.29 -7.81
C GLU A 273 -15.25 -44.10 -8.73
N ASN A 274 -15.83 -43.46 -9.75
CA ASN A 274 -16.50 -44.10 -10.89
C ASN A 274 -15.54 -44.26 -12.07
#